data_AF-A0A178ZZ33-F1
#
_entry.id   AF-A0A178ZZ33-F1
#
_cell.length_a   1.000
_cell.length_b   1.000
_cell.length_c   1.000
_cell.angle_alpha   90.00
_cell.angle_beta   90.00
_cell.angle_gamma   90.00
#
_symmetry.space_group_name_H-M   'P 1'
#
loop_
_entity.id
_entity.type
_entity.pdbx_description
1 polymer ?
#
loop_
_entity_poly.entity_id
_entity_poly.type
_entity_poly.pdbx_seq_one_letter_code
_entity_poly.pdbx_strand_id
1 'polypeptide(L)'
;MGKRKTKQRRVSHGRDENQAEQAEPLRDAPPAPALENWPTIFQQRRNIQLGVENKSHVAVRAELGEDETDDMVRIFMREPEESEGCLPRADRVEEFCFGMNTDRLQKAHPNPDGTLRRIAWLDDRNLEAPLDLSRAHCKPLTVYDLWEELEAPRFPSAGHVASPATGGSQTTLADADRRLIFISDLDCYSIYAIIRTASTHQASALRGALYNHLEFEPSLELAAITEGFPMFKLAFHLPFFVLSTSKAQQTDSRRDRNGVSLRRSRDVSFLDQKDTASPIYLYDAQVSCVVAGLDWSRWVAWLFVDTYYFDPEDPSEEDVLEYYEDGLPEAGMRADPLTYGFLDADKPIWDPQEYFLVVFKTRFAQTEREWRRVVMKLKSSFRHHQSTHEYRLCSPTSGGPSKDESHTESLRRSLDWVLLFMHLAKELNETLSKTVKSYEPFCSKQAGGCVGGLSFPHANKSLPSIQKTFDELCQQKETLDHLLDRCAQYTKELQFKLDLEVREIGNQQIRLALEANRFNKGLAWIMMICVTPVALSSSVFSMRPTVIPFIPSTFGWFVALTAMLSFAGFLVSTTWFCCWPEVKAATFQHYCVLSGLMRTTVAVTVQYCCALSGLFRVPQQLRNDPTDEDFGNLAAAANSPV
;
A
#
# COMPACT_ATOMS: atom_id res chain seq x y z
N MET A 1 -5.26 -27.27 34.69
CA MET A 1 -4.37 -27.88 33.68
C MET A 1 -4.44 -27.06 32.41
N GLY A 2 -3.63 -26.01 32.29
CA GLY A 2 -3.56 -25.14 31.11
C GLY A 2 -2.21 -25.33 30.43
N LYS A 3 -2.21 -25.83 29.19
CA LYS A 3 -1.00 -26.01 28.39
C LYS A 3 -0.47 -24.61 27.99
N ARG A 4 0.55 -24.11 28.70
CA ARG A 4 1.41 -23.01 28.21
C ARG A 4 2.06 -23.51 26.91
N LYS A 5 1.64 -22.95 25.77
CA LYS A 5 2.30 -23.18 24.49
C LYS A 5 3.65 -22.48 24.54
N THR A 6 4.71 -23.24 24.27
CA THR A 6 6.10 -22.79 24.23
C THR A 6 6.25 -21.71 23.17
N LYS A 7 6.43 -20.44 23.60
CA LYS A 7 6.73 -19.29 22.73
C LYS A 7 8.07 -19.56 22.05
N GLN A 8 8.09 -19.41 20.72
CA GLN A 8 9.23 -19.70 19.88
C GLN A 8 10.35 -18.71 20.24
N ARG A 9 11.35 -19.21 20.97
CA ARG A 9 12.56 -18.49 21.38
C ARG A 9 13.13 -17.75 20.16
N ARG A 10 13.18 -16.41 20.22
CA ARG A 10 13.83 -15.56 19.22
C ARG A 10 15.21 -16.16 18.95
N VAL A 11 15.44 -16.63 17.72
CA VAL A 11 16.61 -17.42 17.35
C VAL A 11 17.85 -16.54 17.50
N SER A 12 18.54 -16.70 18.63
CA SER A 12 19.92 -16.27 18.81
C SER A 12 20.77 -17.06 17.82
N HIS A 13 21.45 -16.37 16.92
CA HIS A 13 22.50 -16.98 16.12
C HIS A 13 23.55 -17.61 17.05
N GLY A 14 23.79 -18.91 16.85
CA GLY A 14 24.71 -19.70 17.65
C GLY A 14 26.11 -19.09 17.64
N ARG A 15 26.66 -18.91 18.83
CA ARG A 15 28.08 -18.62 19.05
C ARG A 15 28.58 -19.65 20.05
N ASP A 16 29.69 -20.28 19.69
CA ASP A 16 30.31 -21.39 20.38
C ASP A 16 30.47 -21.12 21.89
N GLU A 17 29.74 -21.90 22.68
CA GLU A 17 29.99 -22.10 24.10
C GLU A 17 31.21 -23.00 24.24
N ASN A 18 32.38 -22.41 24.50
CA ASN A 18 33.46 -23.03 25.27
C ASN A 18 34.57 -22.00 25.52
N GLN A 19 34.40 -21.21 26.59
CA GLN A 19 35.46 -20.70 27.47
C GLN A 19 34.81 -19.78 28.50
N ALA A 20 34.25 -20.40 29.55
CA ALA A 20 33.92 -19.72 30.79
C ALA A 20 34.97 -20.13 31.82
N GLU A 21 36.00 -19.31 31.98
CA GLU A 21 36.86 -19.39 33.17
C GLU A 21 37.34 -17.98 33.53
N GLN A 22 36.81 -17.50 34.66
CA GLN A 22 37.34 -16.42 35.52
C GLN A 22 37.64 -15.06 34.88
N ALA A 23 36.69 -14.13 34.97
CA ALA A 23 36.97 -12.69 34.90
C ALA A 23 36.47 -12.02 36.19
N GLU A 24 37.41 -11.49 36.97
CA GLU A 24 37.19 -10.57 38.08
C GLU A 24 36.41 -9.30 37.64
N PRO A 25 35.78 -8.56 38.58
CA PRO A 25 35.05 -7.34 38.26
C PRO A 25 36.03 -6.29 37.73
N LEU A 26 35.94 -6.00 36.43
CA LEU A 26 36.71 -4.99 35.74
C LEU A 26 36.32 -3.59 36.27
N ARG A 27 36.91 -3.19 37.40
CA ARG A 27 37.03 -1.79 37.77
C ARG A 27 38.06 -1.15 36.84
N ASP A 28 37.68 0.00 36.29
CA ASP A 28 38.54 0.95 35.58
C ASP A 28 39.09 0.47 34.21
N ALA A 29 38.19 0.22 33.25
CA ALA A 29 38.57 0.34 31.85
C ALA A 29 38.76 1.84 31.52
N PRO A 30 39.93 2.27 31.00
CA PRO A 30 40.11 3.65 30.55
C PRO A 30 39.09 4.00 29.45
N PRO A 31 38.62 5.25 29.36
CA PRO A 31 37.70 5.67 28.32
C PRO A 31 38.29 5.32 26.96
N ALA A 32 37.45 4.76 26.07
CA ALA A 32 37.81 4.54 24.68
C ALA A 32 38.46 5.82 24.11
N PRO A 33 39.50 5.70 23.27
CA PRO A 33 40.21 6.87 22.76
C PRO A 33 39.20 7.86 22.15
N ALA A 34 39.27 9.09 22.65
CA ALA A 34 38.35 10.14 22.28
C ALA A 34 38.34 10.32 20.76
N LEU A 35 37.14 10.55 20.24
CA LEU A 35 36.88 10.69 18.82
C LEU A 35 37.61 11.89 18.22
N GLU A 36 38.51 11.62 17.25
CA GLU A 36 39.51 12.56 16.72
C GLU A 36 38.94 13.90 16.19
N ASN A 37 37.63 13.98 15.89
CA ASN A 37 36.97 15.21 15.42
C ASN A 37 35.68 15.58 16.19
N TRP A 38 35.41 14.97 17.36
CA TRP A 38 34.32 15.44 18.22
C TRP A 38 34.77 16.69 18.97
N PRO A 39 34.01 17.81 18.98
CA PRO A 39 34.45 19.03 19.66
C PRO A 39 34.85 18.75 21.11
N THR A 40 36.06 19.17 21.49
CA THR A 40 36.66 18.89 22.80
C THR A 40 35.79 19.34 23.97
N ILE A 41 34.98 20.38 23.76
CA ILE A 41 34.01 20.89 24.73
C ILE A 41 32.99 19.84 25.20
N PHE A 42 32.67 18.87 24.34
CA PHE A 42 31.74 17.79 24.65
C PHE A 42 32.43 16.52 25.16
N GLN A 43 33.77 16.44 25.08
CA GLN A 43 34.57 15.32 25.58
C GLN A 43 34.89 15.45 27.09
N GLN A 44 34.63 16.63 27.67
CA GLN A 44 34.88 16.92 29.07
C GLN A 44 33.57 17.16 29.80
N ARG A 45 33.49 16.69 31.05
CA ARG A 45 32.36 17.00 31.92
C ARG A 45 32.44 18.48 32.30
N ARG A 46 31.52 19.28 31.77
CA ARG A 46 31.55 20.74 31.93
C ARG A 46 31.05 21.17 33.33
N ASN A 47 31.56 22.27 33.86
CA ASN A 47 30.94 22.87 35.05
C ASN A 47 29.81 23.81 34.60
N ILE A 48 28.57 23.34 34.71
CA ILE A 48 27.36 24.06 34.27
C ILE A 48 26.37 24.15 35.43
N GLN A 49 25.53 25.19 35.43
CA GLN A 49 24.48 25.36 36.42
C GLN A 49 23.34 24.36 36.15
N LEU A 50 23.42 23.18 36.76
CA LEU A 50 22.45 22.10 36.59
C LEU A 50 21.02 22.47 37.02
N GLY A 51 20.85 23.48 37.87
CA GLY A 51 19.53 23.97 38.28
C GLY A 51 18.69 24.48 37.10
N VAL A 52 19.31 24.95 36.01
CA VAL A 52 18.60 25.38 34.80
C VAL A 52 17.91 24.21 34.10
N GLU A 53 18.47 23.00 34.19
CA GLU A 53 17.87 21.78 33.63
C GLU A 53 16.66 21.28 34.43
N ASN A 54 16.46 21.77 35.65
CA ASN A 54 15.30 21.44 36.47
C ASN A 54 14.10 22.36 36.18
N LYS A 55 14.29 23.43 35.39
CA LYS A 55 13.20 24.31 34.95
C LYS A 55 12.78 23.95 33.53
N SER A 56 11.49 23.81 33.29
CA SER A 56 10.99 23.57 31.94
C SER A 56 11.09 24.83 31.07
N HIS A 57 11.25 24.63 29.77
CA HIS A 57 11.35 25.70 28.79
C HIS A 57 10.12 26.63 28.85
N VAL A 58 8.93 26.02 28.90
CA VAL A 58 7.66 26.76 28.97
C VAL A 58 7.58 27.60 30.24
N ALA A 59 7.99 27.06 31.40
CA ALA A 59 8.02 27.82 32.64
C ALA A 59 8.99 29.00 32.57
N VAL A 60 10.18 28.80 31.98
CA VAL A 60 11.15 29.88 31.78
C VAL A 60 10.59 30.99 30.87
N ARG A 61 9.88 30.63 29.79
CA ARG A 61 9.24 31.62 28.90
C ARG A 61 8.11 32.38 29.59
N ALA A 62 7.29 31.69 30.38
CA ALA A 62 6.24 32.31 31.18
C ALA A 62 6.81 33.29 32.23
N GLU A 63 7.92 32.94 32.90
CA GLU A 63 8.65 33.83 33.82
C GLU A 63 9.17 35.11 33.12
N LEU A 64 9.44 35.05 31.81
CA LEU A 64 9.90 36.19 30.99
C LEU A 64 8.75 37.08 30.49
N GLY A 65 7.49 36.75 30.80
CA GLY A 65 6.33 37.52 30.39
C GLY A 65 5.91 37.33 28.93
N GLU A 66 6.35 36.24 28.30
CA GLU A 66 5.76 35.80 27.02
C GLU A 66 4.32 35.29 27.30
N ASP A 67 3.36 35.85 26.56
CA ASP A 67 1.92 35.92 26.84
C ASP A 67 1.26 34.66 27.42
N GLU A 68 0.40 34.85 28.43
CA GLU A 68 -0.49 33.82 29.00
C GLU A 68 -1.55 33.30 28.00
N THR A 69 -1.67 33.92 26.82
CA THR A 69 -2.67 33.60 25.80
C THR A 69 -2.23 32.57 24.77
N ASP A 70 -0.92 32.33 24.62
CA ASP A 70 -0.40 31.37 23.64
C ASP A 70 -0.51 29.93 24.17
N ASP A 71 -0.90 29.00 23.29
CA ASP A 71 -0.91 27.57 23.60
C ASP A 71 0.51 27.12 24.02
N MET A 72 0.61 26.36 25.10
CA MET A 72 1.86 25.78 25.61
C MET A 72 2.67 25.09 24.52
N VAL A 73 2.01 24.40 23.59
CA VAL A 73 2.64 23.74 22.45
C VAL A 73 3.32 24.77 21.55
N ARG A 74 2.66 25.89 21.30
CA ARG A 74 3.16 26.98 20.46
C ARG A 74 4.37 27.66 21.10
N ILE A 75 4.30 27.95 22.40
CA ILE A 75 5.43 28.48 23.19
C ILE A 75 6.61 27.51 23.13
N PHE A 76 6.35 26.22 23.32
CA PHE A 76 7.39 25.21 23.27
C PHE A 76 8.04 25.11 21.90
N MET A 77 7.25 25.15 20.82
CA MET A 77 7.72 24.92 19.45
C MET A 77 8.47 26.12 18.84
N ARG A 78 8.34 27.32 19.42
CA ARG A 78 8.98 28.56 18.93
C ARG A 78 10.50 28.55 19.17
N GLU A 79 11.29 28.69 18.10
CA GLU A 79 12.74 28.91 18.26
C GLU A 79 13.04 30.34 18.76
N PRO A 80 14.18 30.57 19.46
CA PRO A 80 14.51 31.90 19.99
C PRO A 80 14.62 32.99 18.92
N GLU A 81 14.92 32.62 17.68
CA GLU A 81 15.19 33.53 16.56
C GLU A 81 14.01 33.66 15.59
N GLU A 82 12.95 32.86 15.75
CA GLU A 82 11.80 32.86 14.84
C GLU A 82 10.78 33.96 15.19
N SER A 83 10.29 34.65 14.16
CA SER A 83 9.24 35.67 14.28
C SER A 83 7.87 35.01 14.53
N GLU A 84 7.00 35.69 15.28
CA GLU A 84 5.69 35.18 15.73
C GLU A 84 4.69 34.83 14.62
N GLY A 85 4.91 35.33 13.39
CA GLY A 85 3.90 35.35 12.34
C GLY A 85 3.68 34.05 11.55
N CYS A 86 4.61 33.10 11.54
CA CYS A 86 4.47 31.87 10.76
C CYS A 86 5.40 30.75 11.26
N LEU A 87 4.85 29.80 12.02
CA LEU A 87 5.58 28.68 12.59
C LEU A 87 4.96 27.37 12.11
N PRO A 88 5.18 26.95 10.84
CA PRO A 88 4.49 25.78 10.27
C PRO A 88 4.76 24.49 11.07
N ARG A 89 5.94 24.39 11.70
CA ARG A 89 6.25 23.28 12.61
C ARG A 89 5.40 23.32 13.89
N ALA A 90 5.20 24.51 14.45
CA ALA A 90 4.36 24.69 15.63
C ALA A 90 2.89 24.44 15.29
N ASP A 91 2.40 24.99 14.18
CA ASP A 91 1.01 24.81 13.73
C ASP A 91 0.66 23.33 13.61
N ARG A 92 1.57 22.50 13.08
CA ARG A 92 1.36 21.06 12.95
C ARG A 92 1.27 20.33 14.29
N VAL A 93 2.19 20.62 15.22
CA VAL A 93 2.20 19.97 16.54
C VAL A 93 1.01 20.44 17.37
N GLU A 94 0.65 21.73 17.27
CA GLU A 94 -0.52 22.33 17.92
C GLU A 94 -1.83 21.73 17.40
N GLU A 95 -1.97 21.54 16.08
CA GLU A 95 -3.13 20.88 15.49
C GLU A 95 -3.31 19.45 16.02
N PHE A 96 -2.22 18.70 16.16
CA PHE A 96 -2.26 17.36 16.72
C PHE A 96 -2.54 17.33 18.23
N CYS A 97 -2.04 18.32 18.97
CA CYS A 97 -2.23 18.45 20.42
C CYS A 97 -3.43 19.33 20.81
N PHE A 98 -4.37 19.55 19.89
CA PHE A 98 -5.42 20.54 20.07
C PHE A 98 -6.27 20.30 21.33
N GLY A 99 -6.38 21.34 22.17
CA GLY A 99 -7.19 21.32 23.38
C GLY A 99 -6.59 20.50 24.53
N MET A 100 -5.30 20.15 24.44
CA MET A 100 -4.59 19.48 25.53
C MET A 100 -4.34 20.43 26.70
N ASN A 101 -4.52 19.89 27.92
CA ASN A 101 -4.23 20.58 29.17
C ASN A 101 -3.95 19.54 30.27
N THR A 102 -3.50 20.00 31.44
CA THR A 102 -3.18 19.13 32.59
C THR A 102 -4.38 18.30 33.06
N ASP A 103 -5.60 18.85 33.03
CA ASP A 103 -6.80 18.10 33.43
C ASP A 103 -7.09 16.92 32.50
N ARG A 104 -6.87 17.08 31.19
CA ARG A 104 -6.99 16.01 30.21
C ARG A 104 -5.89 14.97 30.37
N LEU A 105 -4.66 15.42 30.64
CA LEU A 105 -3.54 14.53 30.93
C LEU A 105 -3.83 13.61 32.14
N GLN A 106 -4.38 14.17 33.21
CA GLN A 106 -4.76 13.42 34.41
C GLN A 106 -5.93 12.43 34.15
N LYS A 107 -6.79 12.74 33.18
CA LYS A 107 -7.93 11.92 32.77
C LYS A 107 -7.61 11.00 31.58
N ALA A 108 -6.33 10.88 31.18
CA ALA A 108 -5.93 10.07 30.04
C ALA A 108 -6.54 8.67 30.15
N HIS A 109 -7.13 8.21 29.04
CA HIS A 109 -8.09 7.11 29.09
C HIS A 109 -7.43 5.78 29.48
N PRO A 110 -8.05 5.00 30.38
CA PRO A 110 -7.70 3.60 30.55
C PRO A 110 -8.03 2.80 29.27
N ASN A 111 -7.34 1.68 29.10
CA ASN A 111 -7.66 0.63 28.14
C ASN A 111 -9.15 0.21 28.25
N PRO A 112 -9.69 -0.46 27.21
CA PRO A 112 -11.08 -0.95 27.22
C PRO A 112 -11.41 -1.87 28.40
N ASP A 113 -10.41 -2.53 28.98
CA ASP A 113 -10.52 -3.40 30.16
C ASP A 113 -10.44 -2.65 31.51
N GLY A 114 -10.30 -1.31 31.47
CA GLY A 114 -10.17 -0.45 32.64
C GLY A 114 -8.75 -0.32 33.19
N THR A 115 -7.75 -1.00 32.61
CA THR A 115 -6.34 -0.86 33.02
C THR A 115 -5.72 0.40 32.42
N LEU A 116 -4.75 1.04 33.09
CA LEU A 116 -4.06 2.17 32.49
C LEU A 116 -2.99 1.68 31.50
N ARG A 117 -3.03 2.20 30.26
CA ARG A 117 -2.05 1.85 29.23
C ARG A 117 -0.67 2.37 29.61
N ARG A 118 0.31 1.47 29.73
CA ARG A 118 1.72 1.86 29.90
C ARG A 118 2.34 1.99 28.53
N ILE A 119 2.60 3.23 28.11
CA ILE A 119 3.17 3.52 26.80
C ILE A 119 4.60 4.04 26.88
N ALA A 120 5.08 4.33 28.09
CA ALA A 120 6.38 4.94 28.28
C ALA A 120 7.31 4.08 29.13
N TRP A 121 8.60 4.14 28.85
CA TRP A 121 9.64 3.56 29.69
C TRP A 121 10.70 4.62 29.99
N LEU A 122 11.05 4.77 31.27
CA LEU A 122 12.02 5.75 31.75
C LEU A 122 13.19 5.05 32.45
N ASP A 123 14.40 5.41 32.07
CA ASP A 123 15.66 4.96 32.69
C ASP A 123 16.58 6.15 32.96
N ASP A 124 16.52 6.65 34.18
CA ASP A 124 17.41 7.67 34.71
C ASP A 124 18.62 7.02 35.37
N ARG A 125 19.83 7.49 35.08
CA ARG A 125 21.07 6.97 35.68
C ARG A 125 22.03 8.07 36.05
N ASN A 126 22.70 7.86 37.17
CA ASN A 126 23.84 8.65 37.60
C ASN A 126 25.14 7.96 37.18
N LEU A 127 26.13 8.73 36.74
CA LEU A 127 27.41 8.17 36.30
C LEU A 127 28.21 7.52 37.45
N GLU A 128 28.09 8.07 38.66
CA GLU A 128 28.92 7.72 39.82
C GLU A 128 28.15 6.96 40.91
N ALA A 129 26.81 7.01 40.90
CA ALA A 129 26.00 6.38 41.92
C ALA A 129 25.67 4.90 41.58
N PRO A 130 25.55 4.02 42.60
CA PRO A 130 24.99 2.69 42.43
C PRO A 130 23.61 2.69 41.78
N LEU A 131 23.28 1.63 41.04
CA LEU A 131 21.98 1.45 40.36
C LEU A 131 20.78 1.63 41.31
N ASP A 132 20.91 1.19 42.57
CA ASP A 132 19.82 1.23 43.56
C ASP A 132 19.46 2.65 44.01
N LEU A 133 20.30 3.65 43.72
CA LEU A 133 20.04 5.07 44.00
C LEU A 133 19.46 5.83 42.81
N SER A 134 19.22 5.14 41.69
CA SER A 134 18.52 5.71 40.54
C SER A 134 17.06 5.99 40.87
N ARG A 135 16.62 7.19 40.50
CA ARG A 135 15.25 7.67 40.70
C ARG A 135 14.19 6.88 39.92
N ALA A 136 14.51 6.54 38.67
CA ALA A 136 13.58 5.86 37.76
C ALA A 136 14.35 4.82 36.94
N HIS A 137 14.73 3.72 37.60
CA HIS A 137 15.47 2.64 36.96
C HIS A 137 14.51 1.68 36.23
N CYS A 138 14.56 1.69 34.89
CA CYS A 138 13.81 0.77 34.02
C CYS A 138 12.29 0.70 34.33
N LYS A 139 11.63 1.85 34.51
CA LYS A 139 10.23 1.90 34.94
C LYS A 139 9.27 1.96 33.73
N PRO A 140 8.33 1.01 33.59
CA PRO A 140 7.20 1.14 32.67
C PRO A 140 6.14 2.08 33.28
N LEU A 141 5.71 3.08 32.53
CA LEU A 141 4.91 4.21 33.00
C LEU A 141 3.69 4.44 32.11
N THR A 142 2.59 4.85 32.73
CA THR A 142 1.49 5.51 32.00
C THR A 142 1.94 6.91 31.59
N VAL A 143 1.16 7.59 30.74
CA VAL A 143 1.49 8.97 30.35
C VAL A 143 1.50 9.92 31.54
N TYR A 144 0.55 9.75 32.47
CA TYR A 144 0.48 10.57 33.67
C TYR A 144 1.67 10.30 34.60
N ASP A 145 2.03 9.03 34.80
CA ASP A 145 3.20 8.67 35.63
C ASP A 145 4.51 9.17 34.99
N LEU A 146 4.59 9.17 33.65
CA LEU A 146 5.72 9.77 32.92
C LEU A 146 5.81 11.27 33.21
N TRP A 147 4.70 12.00 33.15
CA TRP A 147 4.69 13.43 33.46
C TRP A 147 5.13 13.69 34.91
N GLU A 148 4.58 12.95 35.89
CA GLU A 148 4.94 13.10 37.30
C GLU A 148 6.44 12.82 37.54
N GLU A 149 6.98 11.76 36.91
CA GLU A 149 8.41 11.44 36.99
C GLU A 149 9.28 12.46 36.25
N LEU A 150 8.82 13.08 35.17
CA LEU A 150 9.58 14.11 34.48
C LEU A 150 9.50 15.48 35.17
N GLU A 151 8.45 15.76 35.94
CA GLU A 151 8.24 17.04 36.64
C GLU A 151 9.18 17.19 37.84
N ALA A 152 9.48 16.12 38.58
CA ALA A 152 10.44 16.26 39.67
C ALA A 152 11.88 16.52 39.15
N PRO A 153 12.74 17.18 39.96
CA PRO A 153 14.06 17.63 39.51
C PRO A 153 14.91 16.50 38.91
N ARG A 154 15.50 16.76 37.73
CA ARG A 154 16.46 15.86 37.07
C ARG A 154 17.80 15.84 37.80
N PHE A 155 18.21 16.98 38.34
CA PHE A 155 19.43 17.18 39.11
C PHE A 155 19.10 17.70 40.52
N PRO A 156 18.65 16.84 41.45
CA PRO A 156 18.31 17.23 42.82
C PRO A 156 19.47 17.92 43.55
N SER A 157 20.72 17.59 43.22
CA SER A 157 21.91 18.22 43.81
C SER A 157 21.93 19.74 43.63
N ALA A 158 21.31 20.25 42.58
CA ALA A 158 21.21 21.68 42.28
C ALA A 158 20.03 22.37 43.00
N GLY A 159 19.14 21.62 43.64
CA GLY A 159 17.89 22.10 44.24
C GLY A 159 17.98 22.57 45.69
N HIS A 160 19.12 22.37 46.38
CA HIS A 160 19.25 22.75 47.78
C HIS A 160 19.65 24.22 48.00
N VAL A 161 18.64 25.06 48.17
CA VAL A 161 18.66 26.00 49.30
C VAL A 161 18.55 25.13 50.56
N ALA A 162 19.53 25.23 51.44
CA ALA A 162 19.63 24.45 52.68
C ALA A 162 18.34 24.56 53.52
N SER A 163 17.53 23.50 53.54
CA SER A 163 16.61 23.30 54.67
C SER A 163 17.40 22.66 55.80
N PRO A 164 17.36 23.21 57.02
CA PRO A 164 18.15 22.71 58.13
C PRO A 164 17.73 21.28 58.47
N ALA A 165 18.75 20.46 58.68
CA ALA A 165 18.67 19.04 58.99
C ALA A 165 17.68 18.76 60.12
N THR A 166 16.54 18.15 59.78
CA THR A 166 15.69 17.48 60.77
C THR A 166 15.80 15.97 60.56
N GLY A 167 16.83 15.38 61.17
CA GLY A 167 16.85 14.05 61.80
C GLY A 167 16.39 12.77 61.09
N GLY A 168 15.95 12.79 59.83
CA GLY A 168 15.58 11.59 59.08
C GLY A 168 16.62 11.28 58.01
N SER A 169 17.06 10.03 57.91
CA SER A 169 17.87 9.50 56.80
C SER A 169 17.08 9.57 55.49
N GLN A 170 16.89 10.76 54.92
CA GLN A 170 16.44 10.92 53.54
C GLN A 170 17.62 10.51 52.66
N THR A 171 17.53 9.33 52.06
CA THR A 171 18.35 8.95 50.92
C THR A 171 18.11 10.00 49.83
N THR A 172 19.05 10.93 49.68
CA THR A 172 19.02 11.94 48.62
C THR A 172 19.08 11.22 47.27
N LEU A 173 18.04 11.37 46.46
CA LEU A 173 18.00 10.83 45.10
C LEU A 173 19.19 11.37 44.30
N ALA A 174 19.85 10.48 43.55
CA ALA A 174 21.00 10.85 42.72
C ALA A 174 20.56 11.61 41.46
N ASP A 175 21.47 12.44 40.93
CA ASP A 175 21.28 13.17 39.67
C ASP A 175 21.13 12.20 38.48
N ALA A 176 20.25 12.53 37.53
CA ALA A 176 20.08 11.76 36.30
C ALA A 176 20.97 12.30 35.16
N ASP A 177 22.26 11.96 35.23
CA ASP A 177 23.27 12.26 34.20
C ASP A 177 22.82 11.73 32.82
N ARG A 178 22.37 10.48 32.75
CA ARG A 178 21.79 9.84 31.55
C ARG A 178 20.31 9.59 31.74
N ARG A 179 19.48 10.04 30.81
CA ARG A 179 18.02 9.79 30.80
C ARG A 179 17.61 9.13 29.50
N LEU A 180 16.97 7.97 29.56
CA LEU A 180 16.35 7.36 28.37
C LEU A 180 14.83 7.38 28.51
N ILE A 181 14.15 7.79 27.45
CA ILE A 181 12.70 7.82 27.36
C ILE A 181 12.31 7.06 26.09
N PHE A 182 11.57 5.97 26.26
CA PHE A 182 10.93 5.25 25.16
C PHE A 182 9.43 5.49 25.25
N ILE A 183 8.79 5.79 24.11
CA ILE A 183 7.34 5.98 24.02
C ILE A 183 6.81 5.20 22.81
N SER A 184 5.92 4.24 23.06
CA SER A 184 5.14 3.59 22.01
C SER A 184 3.91 4.42 21.66
N ASP A 185 3.57 4.47 20.38
CA ASP A 185 2.44 5.21 19.82
C ASP A 185 2.35 6.66 20.35
N LEU A 186 3.39 7.47 20.09
CA LEU A 186 3.46 8.87 20.51
C LEU A 186 2.16 9.61 20.15
N ASP A 187 1.44 10.06 21.18
CA ASP A 187 0.10 10.66 21.13
C ASP A 187 0.08 12.08 21.71
N CYS A 188 -1.06 12.77 21.63
CA CYS A 188 -1.16 14.14 22.12
C CYS A 188 -0.92 14.27 23.64
N TYR A 189 -1.24 13.23 24.42
CA TYR A 189 -1.00 13.19 25.87
C TYR A 189 0.49 13.12 26.20
N SER A 190 1.21 12.19 25.56
CA SER A 190 2.64 11.99 25.76
C SER A 190 3.47 13.14 25.22
N ILE A 191 3.08 13.73 24.08
CA ILE A 191 3.68 14.99 23.60
C ILE A 191 3.48 16.09 24.65
N TYR A 192 2.26 16.29 25.15
CA TYR A 192 1.99 17.30 26.16
C TYR A 192 2.80 17.09 27.45
N ALA A 193 2.96 15.83 27.89
CA ALA A 193 3.78 15.48 29.05
C ALA A 193 5.24 15.92 28.86
N ILE A 194 5.87 15.56 27.73
CA ILE A 194 7.29 15.83 27.52
C ILE A 194 7.59 17.31 27.24
N ILE A 195 6.74 18.04 26.51
CA ILE A 195 6.96 19.47 26.24
C ILE A 195 6.84 20.31 27.52
N ARG A 196 5.96 19.91 28.43
CA ARG A 196 5.72 20.62 29.70
C ARG A 196 6.90 20.52 30.65
N THR A 197 7.65 19.43 30.57
CA THR A 197 8.77 19.12 31.48
C THR A 197 10.15 19.32 30.86
N ALA A 198 10.25 19.44 29.54
CA ALA A 198 11.53 19.58 28.85
C ALA A 198 12.22 20.90 29.19
N SER A 199 13.51 20.86 29.51
CA SER A 199 14.33 22.05 29.75
C SER A 199 14.58 22.84 28.46
N THR A 200 15.06 24.08 28.57
CA THR A 200 15.42 24.90 27.39
C THR A 200 16.43 24.22 26.48
N HIS A 201 17.39 23.47 27.03
CA HIS A 201 18.40 22.76 26.24
C HIS A 201 17.86 21.47 25.61
N GLN A 202 16.79 20.90 26.16
CA GLN A 202 16.08 19.76 25.55
C GLN A 202 15.12 20.19 24.44
N ALA A 203 14.53 21.40 24.56
CA ALA A 203 13.48 21.88 23.66
C ALA A 203 13.91 21.87 22.19
N SER A 204 15.11 22.38 21.87
CA SER A 204 15.62 22.41 20.48
C SER A 204 15.65 21.02 19.82
N ALA A 205 16.11 20.00 20.54
CA ALA A 205 16.17 18.64 20.00
C ALA A 205 14.77 18.03 19.84
N LEU A 206 13.89 18.23 20.83
CA LEU A 206 12.53 17.70 20.83
C LEU A 206 11.63 18.32 19.76
N ARG A 207 11.74 19.62 19.48
CA ARG A 207 10.97 20.30 18.42
C ARG A 207 11.07 19.58 17.09
N GLY A 208 12.31 19.35 16.64
CA GLY A 208 12.58 18.64 15.39
C GLY A 208 12.07 17.20 15.44
N ALA A 209 12.23 16.53 16.59
CA ALA A 209 11.81 15.15 16.73
C ALA A 209 10.29 14.96 16.66
N LEU A 210 9.53 15.84 17.33
CA LEU A 210 8.07 15.86 17.30
C LEU A 210 7.55 16.14 15.89
N TYR A 211 8.07 17.20 15.26
CA TYR A 211 7.65 17.57 13.90
C TYR A 211 7.92 16.45 12.90
N ASN A 212 9.15 15.93 12.83
CA ASN A 212 9.50 14.88 11.86
C ASN A 212 8.75 13.57 12.12
N HIS A 213 8.43 13.25 13.38
CA HIS A 213 7.60 12.08 13.70
C HIS A 213 6.15 12.28 13.23
N LEU A 214 5.54 13.44 13.48
CA LEU A 214 4.17 13.69 13.06
C LEU A 214 4.01 13.78 11.53
N GLU A 215 5.02 14.33 10.83
CA GLU A 215 5.00 14.51 9.37
C GLU A 215 5.33 13.25 8.57
N PHE A 216 5.75 12.16 9.20
CA PHE A 216 6.16 10.94 8.48
C PHE A 216 7.34 11.15 7.52
N GLU A 217 8.19 12.15 7.80
CA GLU A 217 9.31 12.50 6.93
C GLU A 217 10.62 11.84 7.42
N PRO A 218 11.39 11.22 6.53
CA PRO A 218 12.69 10.68 6.86
C PRO A 218 13.71 11.80 7.07
N SER A 219 14.55 11.68 8.09
CA SER A 219 15.65 12.60 8.30
C SER A 219 16.74 12.01 9.18
N LEU A 220 17.99 12.43 8.94
CA LEU A 220 19.15 12.11 9.77
C LEU A 220 19.85 13.43 10.08
N GLU A 221 19.91 13.78 11.35
CA GLU A 221 20.51 15.03 11.83
C GLU A 221 21.65 14.71 12.79
N LEU A 222 22.83 15.18 12.46
CA LEU A 222 24.02 15.06 13.28
C LEU A 222 24.57 16.46 13.45
N ALA A 223 24.50 17.01 14.65
CA ALA A 223 24.87 18.40 14.91
C ALA A 223 25.68 18.54 16.20
N ALA A 224 26.82 19.21 16.09
CA ALA A 224 27.52 19.84 17.20
C ALA A 224 27.28 21.35 17.17
N ILE A 225 26.51 21.86 18.12
CA ILE A 225 26.21 23.28 18.24
C ILE A 225 27.26 23.87 19.19
N THR A 226 28.23 24.61 18.65
CA THR A 226 29.28 25.26 19.45
C THR A 226 29.04 26.75 19.65
N GLU A 227 28.18 27.36 18.84
CA GLU A 227 27.74 28.74 19.01
C GLU A 227 26.63 28.83 20.06
N GLY A 228 26.60 29.91 20.83
CA GLY A 228 25.66 30.05 21.95
C GLY A 228 25.98 29.13 23.12
N PHE A 229 24.96 28.44 23.66
CA PHE A 229 25.15 27.45 24.71
C PHE A 229 25.49 26.09 24.09
N PRO A 230 26.73 25.57 24.24
CA PRO A 230 27.15 24.44 23.43
C PRO A 230 26.38 23.17 23.79
N MET A 231 25.88 22.46 22.78
CA MET A 231 25.15 21.20 22.92
C MET A 231 25.33 20.33 21.67
N PHE A 232 25.08 19.04 21.78
CA PHE A 232 25.04 18.14 20.62
C PHE A 232 23.65 17.54 20.44
N LYS A 233 23.35 17.15 19.20
CA LYS A 233 22.10 16.51 18.79
C LYS A 233 22.39 15.46 17.72
N LEU A 234 21.95 14.24 17.97
CA LEU A 234 22.01 13.11 17.04
C LEU A 234 20.58 12.58 16.89
N ALA A 235 19.98 12.72 15.72
CA ALA A 235 18.59 12.34 15.48
C ALA A 235 18.44 11.51 14.21
N PHE A 236 17.55 10.54 14.22
CA PHE A 236 17.11 9.84 13.02
C PHE A 236 15.60 9.61 13.03
N HIS A 237 15.01 9.60 11.84
CA HIS A 237 13.58 9.42 11.60
C HIS A 237 13.39 8.46 10.43
N LEU A 238 12.90 7.26 10.74
CA LEU A 238 12.82 6.12 9.83
C LEU A 238 11.35 5.76 9.57
N PRO A 239 10.71 6.33 8.53
CA PRO A 239 9.41 5.86 8.06
C PRO A 239 9.54 4.51 7.34
N PHE A 240 8.58 3.63 7.60
CA PHE A 240 8.47 2.30 7.04
C PHE A 240 7.03 1.86 6.94
N PHE A 241 6.82 0.71 6.31
CA PHE A 241 5.49 0.16 6.10
C PHE A 241 5.45 -1.27 6.59
N VAL A 242 4.39 -1.61 7.34
CA VAL A 242 4.17 -2.95 7.87
C VAL A 242 3.07 -3.63 7.08
N LEU A 243 3.39 -4.80 6.55
CA LEU A 243 2.42 -5.67 5.89
C LEU A 243 1.92 -6.71 6.89
N SER A 244 0.60 -6.74 7.13
CA SER A 244 0.00 -7.72 8.04
C SER A 244 -1.16 -8.45 7.40
N THR A 245 -1.30 -9.73 7.75
CA THR A 245 -2.46 -10.56 7.44
C THR A 245 -3.31 -10.67 8.70
N SER A 246 -4.31 -9.82 8.85
CA SER A 246 -5.20 -9.80 10.02
C SER A 246 -6.66 -9.98 9.60
N LYS A 247 -7.50 -10.45 10.53
CA LYS A 247 -8.94 -10.60 10.26
C LYS A 247 -9.63 -9.25 10.08
N ALA A 248 -9.19 -8.25 10.85
CA ALA A 248 -9.71 -6.90 10.84
C ALA A 248 -8.59 -5.89 10.63
N GLN A 249 -8.92 -4.79 9.97
CA GLN A 249 -8.03 -3.66 9.80
C GLN A 249 -7.81 -2.96 11.15
N GLN A 250 -6.55 -2.80 11.55
CA GLN A 250 -6.22 -1.96 12.70
C GLN A 250 -6.30 -0.49 12.30
N THR A 251 -6.84 0.36 13.16
CA THR A 251 -6.94 1.80 12.90
C THR A 251 -6.12 2.54 13.94
N ASP A 252 -5.25 3.45 13.48
CA ASP A 252 -4.50 4.30 14.39
C ASP A 252 -5.48 5.16 15.20
N SER A 253 -5.43 4.98 16.53
CA SER A 253 -6.29 5.65 17.50
C SER A 253 -5.93 7.11 17.70
N ARG A 254 -4.69 7.49 17.37
CA ARG A 254 -4.18 8.85 17.48
C ARG A 254 -4.76 9.69 16.36
N ARG A 255 -5.45 10.76 16.72
CA ARG A 255 -6.17 11.63 15.76
C ARG A 255 -5.79 13.08 15.96
N ASP A 256 -5.69 13.79 14.85
CA ASP A 256 -5.56 15.25 14.86
C ASP A 256 -6.89 15.95 15.19
N ARG A 257 -6.87 17.28 15.21
CA ARG A 257 -8.06 18.12 15.42
C ARG A 257 -9.21 17.82 14.46
N ASN A 258 -8.93 17.38 13.24
CA ASN A 258 -9.92 17.07 12.22
C ASN A 258 -10.46 15.63 12.34
N GLY A 259 -9.98 14.88 13.33
CA GLY A 259 -10.33 13.47 13.52
C GLY A 259 -9.61 12.54 12.55
N VAL A 260 -8.61 13.03 11.80
CA VAL A 260 -7.81 12.21 10.88
C VAL A 260 -6.78 11.44 11.68
N SER A 261 -6.70 10.13 11.45
CA SER A 261 -5.71 9.27 12.08
C SER A 261 -4.28 9.69 11.69
N LEU A 262 -3.35 9.67 12.66
CA LEU A 262 -1.96 10.08 12.44
C LEU A 262 -1.27 9.24 11.37
N ARG A 263 -1.51 7.93 11.39
CA ARG A 263 -1.04 6.98 10.39
C ARG A 263 -2.18 6.38 9.59
N ARG A 264 -1.87 6.01 8.34
CA ARG A 264 -2.83 5.39 7.44
C ARG A 264 -2.75 3.87 7.54
N SER A 265 -3.93 3.28 7.56
CA SER A 265 -4.15 1.85 7.36
C SER A 265 -4.83 1.65 6.01
N ARG A 266 -4.36 0.71 5.20
CA ARG A 266 -4.89 0.48 3.85
C ARG A 266 -5.10 -0.99 3.56
N ASP A 267 -6.24 -1.32 2.95
CA ASP A 267 -6.48 -2.64 2.39
C ASP A 267 -5.70 -2.80 1.08
N VAL A 268 -4.76 -3.74 1.07
CA VAL A 268 -3.96 -4.12 -0.10
C VAL A 268 -4.22 -5.57 -0.49
N SER A 269 -5.38 -6.12 -0.12
CA SER A 269 -5.79 -7.49 -0.44
C SER A 269 -5.87 -7.74 -1.95
N PHE A 270 -6.03 -6.70 -2.76
CA PHE A 270 -5.95 -6.81 -4.23
C PHE A 270 -4.61 -7.38 -4.69
N LEU A 271 -3.54 -7.31 -3.89
CA LEU A 271 -2.25 -7.92 -4.17
C LEU A 271 -2.29 -9.47 -4.15
N ASP A 272 -3.30 -10.09 -3.52
CA ASP A 272 -3.55 -11.53 -3.56
C ASP A 272 -4.80 -11.86 -4.37
N GLN A 273 -4.61 -12.59 -5.47
CA GLN A 273 -5.70 -13.04 -6.35
C GLN A 273 -6.34 -14.37 -5.92
N LYS A 274 -5.87 -14.96 -4.83
CA LYS A 274 -6.45 -16.21 -4.31
C LYS A 274 -7.52 -15.85 -3.28
N ASP A 275 -8.77 -16.19 -3.57
CA ASP A 275 -9.98 -16.02 -2.72
C ASP A 275 -9.93 -16.72 -1.34
N THR A 276 -8.76 -17.18 -0.88
CA THR A 276 -8.64 -18.12 0.25
C THR A 276 -7.67 -17.70 1.36
N ALA A 277 -7.17 -16.46 1.41
CA ALA A 277 -6.27 -16.06 2.49
C ALA A 277 -6.66 -14.69 3.04
N SER A 278 -6.61 -14.57 4.37
CA SER A 278 -7.00 -13.41 5.17
C SER A 278 -6.66 -12.06 4.52
N PRO A 279 -7.50 -11.03 4.70
CA PRO A 279 -7.23 -9.69 4.20
C PRO A 279 -5.80 -9.23 4.53
N ILE A 280 -5.20 -8.51 3.59
CA ILE A 280 -3.86 -7.95 3.76
C ILE A 280 -3.99 -6.45 3.94
N TYR A 281 -3.41 -5.96 5.02
CA TYR A 281 -3.35 -4.54 5.30
C TYR A 281 -1.91 -4.04 5.28
N LEU A 282 -1.77 -2.78 4.85
CA LEU A 282 -0.53 -2.02 4.88
C LEU A 282 -0.69 -0.85 5.85
N TYR A 283 0.26 -0.73 6.77
CA TYR A 283 0.26 0.28 7.82
C TYR A 283 1.46 1.20 7.69
N ASP A 284 1.23 2.52 7.72
CA ASP A 284 2.29 3.52 7.81
C ASP A 284 2.86 3.49 9.24
N ALA A 285 4.17 3.34 9.43
CA ALA A 285 4.81 3.29 10.75
C ALA A 285 6.18 3.97 10.76
N GLN A 286 6.60 4.53 11.89
CA GLN A 286 7.86 5.26 11.99
C GLN A 286 8.56 5.00 13.32
N VAL A 287 9.90 4.90 13.24
CA VAL A 287 10.78 5.01 14.40
C VAL A 287 11.47 6.36 14.36
N SER A 288 11.45 7.10 15.47
CA SER A 288 12.18 8.35 15.61
C SER A 288 13.01 8.32 16.87
N CYS A 289 14.29 8.66 16.78
CA CYS A 289 15.18 8.70 17.93
C CYS A 289 15.94 10.02 17.92
N VAL A 290 16.06 10.65 19.07
CA VAL A 290 16.95 11.79 19.27
C VAL A 290 17.75 11.63 20.54
N VAL A 291 19.07 11.76 20.44
CA VAL A 291 20.03 11.82 21.54
C VAL A 291 20.58 13.23 21.58
N ALA A 292 20.34 13.94 22.67
CA ALA A 292 20.82 15.30 22.85
C ALA A 292 21.49 15.45 24.21
N GLY A 293 22.53 16.28 24.27
CA GLY A 293 23.27 16.41 25.50
C GLY A 293 24.17 17.62 25.56
N LEU A 294 24.63 17.83 26.78
CA LEU A 294 25.52 18.92 27.14
C LEU A 294 26.97 18.47 26.97
N ASP A 295 27.27 17.21 27.27
CA ASP A 295 28.56 16.59 27.04
C ASP A 295 28.39 15.07 27.11
N TRP A 296 29.49 14.33 26.97
CA TRP A 296 29.50 12.88 27.01
C TRP A 296 28.89 12.29 28.29
N SER A 297 28.94 13.03 29.41
CA SER A 297 28.46 12.55 30.72
C SER A 297 26.99 12.85 30.94
N ARG A 298 26.46 13.94 30.35
CA ARG A 298 25.09 14.41 30.59
C ARG A 298 24.29 14.55 29.31
N TRP A 299 23.41 13.59 29.09
CA TRP A 299 22.61 13.50 27.87
C TRP A 299 21.29 12.80 28.11
N VAL A 300 20.40 12.93 27.14
CA VAL A 300 19.06 12.34 27.15
C VAL A 300 18.77 11.77 25.78
N ALA A 301 18.09 10.64 25.75
CA ALA A 301 17.58 10.03 24.53
C ALA A 301 16.07 9.88 24.60
N TRP A 302 15.39 10.21 23.51
CA TRP A 302 13.99 9.90 23.29
C TRP A 302 13.88 8.97 22.09
N LEU A 303 13.10 7.91 22.21
CA LEU A 303 12.71 7.07 21.09
C LEU A 303 11.19 6.94 21.02
N PHE A 304 10.63 7.25 19.87
CA PHE A 304 9.22 7.14 19.54
C PHE A 304 9.06 6.03 18.50
N VAL A 305 8.17 5.08 18.74
CA VAL A 305 7.88 4.00 17.80
C VAL A 305 6.38 3.81 17.63
N ASP A 306 5.95 3.68 16.39
CA ASP A 306 4.57 3.28 16.07
C ASP A 306 4.41 1.77 16.27
N THR A 307 3.42 1.37 17.07
CA THR A 307 3.08 -0.02 17.41
C THR A 307 1.59 -0.33 17.19
N TYR A 308 0.76 0.66 16.86
CA TYR A 308 -0.70 0.52 16.66
C TYR A 308 -1.13 -0.55 15.64
N TYR A 309 -0.22 -1.01 14.77
CA TYR A 309 -0.51 -1.99 13.72
C TYR A 309 -0.50 -3.44 14.22
N PHE A 310 -0.06 -3.70 15.45
CA PHE A 310 -0.11 -5.03 16.04
C PHE A 310 -1.56 -5.44 16.32
N ASP A 311 -1.85 -6.73 16.13
CA ASP A 311 -3.11 -7.31 16.61
C ASP A 311 -2.97 -7.47 18.14
N PRO A 312 -3.99 -7.14 18.96
CA PRO A 312 -3.95 -7.36 20.40
C PRO A 312 -3.65 -8.82 20.82
N GLU A 313 -3.88 -9.79 19.93
CA GLU A 313 -3.52 -11.19 20.14
C GLU A 313 -2.12 -11.57 19.62
N ASP A 314 -1.38 -10.63 19.02
CA ASP A 314 -0.07 -10.87 18.42
C ASP A 314 1.02 -11.01 19.50
N PRO A 315 1.61 -12.21 19.67
CA PRO A 315 2.66 -12.43 20.66
C PRO A 315 3.99 -11.72 20.31
N SER A 316 4.08 -11.08 19.15
CA SER A 316 5.25 -10.34 18.66
C SER A 316 5.12 -8.82 18.79
N GLU A 317 4.04 -8.32 19.40
CA GLU A 317 3.86 -6.91 19.74
C GLU A 317 5.05 -6.36 20.54
N GLU A 318 5.57 -5.21 20.11
CA GLU A 318 6.59 -4.47 20.85
C GLU A 318 5.90 -3.70 21.99
N ASP A 319 5.83 -4.30 23.17
CA ASP A 319 5.18 -3.71 24.35
C ASP A 319 6.20 -3.29 25.41
N VAL A 320 5.93 -2.14 26.05
CA VAL A 320 6.69 -1.60 27.18
C VAL A 320 6.72 -2.59 28.35
N LEU A 321 5.61 -3.27 28.62
CA LEU A 321 5.56 -4.26 29.69
C LEU A 321 6.41 -5.49 29.36
N GLU A 322 6.49 -5.93 28.10
CA GLU A 322 7.33 -7.08 27.71
C GLU A 322 8.80 -6.83 28.09
N TYR A 323 9.32 -5.63 27.83
CA TYR A 323 10.70 -5.26 28.21
C TYR A 323 10.94 -5.25 29.73
N TYR A 324 9.92 -4.90 30.51
CA TYR A 324 10.00 -4.93 31.97
C TYR A 324 9.94 -6.36 32.52
N GLU A 325 9.00 -7.17 32.02
CA GLU A 325 8.78 -8.55 32.45
C GLU A 325 9.98 -9.46 32.11
N ASP A 326 10.58 -9.28 30.93
CA ASP A 326 11.78 -10.00 30.50
C ASP A 326 12.99 -9.72 31.41
N GLY A 327 13.01 -8.55 32.07
CA GLY A 327 14.04 -8.13 33.00
C GLY A 327 13.88 -8.60 34.44
N LEU A 328 12.79 -9.31 34.77
CA LEU A 328 12.60 -9.84 36.12
C LEU A 328 13.61 -10.96 36.42
N PRO A 329 14.00 -11.18 37.70
CA PRO A 329 15.08 -12.12 38.06
C PRO A 329 14.92 -13.56 37.57
N GLU A 330 13.68 -13.96 37.28
CA GLU A 330 13.33 -15.29 36.76
C GLU A 330 13.40 -15.37 35.22
N ALA A 331 13.38 -14.23 34.53
CA ALA A 331 13.19 -14.10 33.08
C ALA A 331 14.48 -13.73 32.30
N GLY A 332 15.47 -13.09 32.94
CA GLY A 332 16.81 -12.92 32.35
C GLY A 332 17.42 -11.52 32.50
N MET A 333 17.74 -10.92 31.35
CA MET A 333 18.49 -9.66 31.21
C MET A 333 17.49 -8.49 31.13
N ARG A 334 17.75 -7.38 31.85
CA ARG A 334 16.92 -6.17 31.68
C ARG A 334 17.14 -5.61 30.29
N ALA A 335 16.11 -5.61 29.46
CA ALA A 335 16.23 -5.22 28.06
C ALA A 335 16.15 -3.70 27.89
N ASP A 336 17.08 -3.09 27.14
CA ASP A 336 16.99 -1.69 26.73
C ASP A 336 16.02 -1.57 25.53
N PRO A 337 14.84 -0.93 25.68
CA PRO A 337 13.84 -0.85 24.64
C PRO A 337 14.29 0.01 23.45
N LEU A 338 15.16 1.01 23.62
CA LEU A 338 15.64 1.81 22.48
C LEU A 338 16.45 0.95 21.51
N THR A 339 17.15 -0.05 22.05
CA THR A 339 17.89 -1.07 21.29
C THR A 339 17.04 -2.28 20.90
N TYR A 340 15.71 -2.15 20.89
CA TYR A 340 14.79 -3.26 20.60
C TYR A 340 15.02 -4.48 21.51
N GLY A 341 15.50 -4.24 22.74
CA GLY A 341 15.83 -5.24 23.74
C GLY A 341 17.10 -6.06 23.48
N PHE A 342 17.97 -5.65 22.55
CA PHE A 342 19.21 -6.38 22.28
C PHE A 342 20.31 -6.14 23.30
N LEU A 343 20.29 -5.01 24.02
CA LEU A 343 21.26 -4.71 25.05
C LEU A 343 20.71 -4.86 26.46
N ASP A 344 21.62 -5.25 27.36
CA ASP A 344 21.44 -5.28 28.80
C ASP A 344 21.42 -3.84 29.33
N ALA A 345 20.25 -3.36 29.73
CA ALA A 345 20.09 -2.05 30.34
C ALA A 345 21.03 -1.92 31.54
N ASP A 346 21.22 -2.96 32.35
CA ASP A 346 22.12 -2.92 33.53
C ASP A 346 23.61 -2.78 33.18
N LYS A 347 23.98 -2.87 31.89
CA LYS A 347 25.33 -2.59 31.36
C LYS A 347 25.26 -1.41 30.37
N PRO A 348 25.05 -0.19 30.86
CA PRO A 348 24.76 0.95 30.01
C PRO A 348 25.98 1.34 29.17
N ILE A 349 25.73 1.68 27.91
CA ILE A 349 26.71 2.43 27.11
C ILE A 349 26.58 3.90 27.51
N TRP A 350 27.65 4.45 28.08
CA TRP A 350 27.69 5.83 28.56
C TRP A 350 28.02 6.84 27.48
N ASP A 351 28.84 6.45 26.49
CA ASP A 351 29.18 7.34 25.38
C ASP A 351 27.94 7.55 24.48
N PRO A 352 27.44 8.80 24.32
CA PRO A 352 26.21 9.07 23.59
C PRO A 352 26.33 8.75 22.09
N GLN A 353 27.54 8.81 21.52
CA GLN A 353 27.77 8.54 20.10
C GLN A 353 27.72 7.03 19.83
N GLU A 354 28.42 6.24 20.65
CA GLU A 354 28.34 4.79 20.62
C GLU A 354 26.91 4.32 20.85
N TYR A 355 26.22 4.88 21.84
CA TYR A 355 24.83 4.55 22.12
C TYR A 355 23.92 4.86 20.92
N PHE A 356 24.02 6.07 20.35
CA PHE A 356 23.26 6.46 19.16
C PHE A 356 23.50 5.50 17.99
N LEU A 357 24.76 5.14 17.71
CA LEU A 357 25.09 4.23 16.61
C LEU A 357 24.54 2.81 16.83
N VAL A 358 24.51 2.32 18.07
CA VAL A 358 23.92 1.01 18.37
C VAL A 358 22.40 1.04 18.20
N VAL A 359 21.73 2.07 18.73
CA VAL A 359 20.28 2.26 18.57
C VAL A 359 19.94 2.40 17.08
N PHE A 360 20.68 3.24 16.34
CA PHE A 360 20.46 3.46 14.92
C PHE A 360 20.68 2.18 14.12
N LYS A 361 21.80 1.47 14.31
CA LYS A 361 22.05 0.17 13.67
C LYS A 361 20.88 -0.79 13.85
N THR A 362 20.39 -0.92 15.07
CA THR A 362 19.31 -1.85 15.38
C THR A 362 17.99 -1.46 14.72
N ARG A 363 17.55 -0.22 14.90
CA ARG A 363 16.26 0.27 14.38
C ARG A 363 16.27 0.40 12.86
N PHE A 364 17.43 0.70 12.28
CA PHE A 364 17.60 0.73 10.84
C PHE A 364 17.49 -0.67 10.23
N ALA A 365 18.12 -1.68 10.85
CA ALA A 365 17.96 -3.06 10.44
C ALA A 365 16.52 -3.57 10.64
N GLN A 366 15.81 -3.15 11.69
CA GLN A 366 14.38 -3.44 11.85
C GLN A 366 13.57 -2.88 10.67
N THR A 367 13.78 -1.59 10.35
CA THR A 367 13.09 -0.88 9.27
C THR A 367 13.37 -1.51 7.90
N GLU A 368 14.63 -1.86 7.60
CA GLU A 368 15.00 -2.56 6.35
C GLU A 368 14.23 -3.87 6.18
N ARG A 369 14.09 -4.66 7.26
CA ARG A 369 13.39 -5.95 7.18
C ARG A 369 11.92 -5.78 6.79
N GLU A 370 11.25 -4.76 7.32
CA GLU A 370 9.85 -4.47 6.95
C GLU A 370 9.75 -3.99 5.50
N TRP A 371 10.64 -3.08 5.07
CA TRP A 371 10.74 -2.67 3.67
C TRP A 371 10.94 -3.86 2.73
N ARG A 372 11.87 -4.76 3.06
CA ARG A 372 12.13 -5.96 2.26
C ARG A 372 10.89 -6.84 2.16
N ARG A 373 10.12 -7.02 3.24
CA ARG A 373 8.86 -7.79 3.20
C ARG A 373 7.85 -7.17 2.23
N VAL A 374 7.65 -5.85 2.31
CA VAL A 374 6.73 -5.11 1.43
C VAL A 374 7.15 -5.24 -0.03
N VAL A 375 8.42 -4.98 -0.34
CA VAL A 375 8.94 -5.05 -1.72
C VAL A 375 8.89 -6.48 -2.27
N MET A 376 9.21 -7.49 -1.46
CA MET A 376 9.07 -8.89 -1.86
C MET A 376 7.61 -9.25 -2.16
N LYS A 377 6.65 -8.78 -1.35
CA LYS A 377 5.23 -8.99 -1.61
C LYS A 377 4.82 -8.38 -2.96
N LEU A 378 5.12 -7.10 -3.19
CA LEU A 378 4.82 -6.43 -4.45
C LEU A 378 5.41 -7.16 -5.66
N LYS A 379 6.68 -7.55 -5.57
CA LYS A 379 7.37 -8.32 -6.61
C LYS A 379 6.67 -9.65 -6.89
N SER A 380 6.25 -10.37 -5.84
CA SER A 380 5.57 -11.65 -5.98
C SER A 380 4.17 -11.50 -6.58
N SER A 381 3.41 -10.50 -6.14
CA SER A 381 2.06 -10.19 -6.61
C SER A 381 2.07 -9.76 -8.07
N PHE A 382 3.01 -8.90 -8.48
CA PHE A 382 3.18 -8.51 -9.87
C PHE A 382 3.53 -9.70 -10.77
N ARG A 383 4.49 -10.54 -10.37
CA ARG A 383 4.86 -11.75 -11.12
C ARG A 383 3.68 -12.71 -11.26
N HIS A 384 2.90 -12.88 -10.20
CA HIS A 384 1.74 -13.76 -10.20
C HIS A 384 0.61 -13.22 -11.09
N HIS A 385 0.35 -11.91 -11.04
CA HIS A 385 -0.62 -11.26 -11.91
C HIS A 385 -0.21 -11.43 -13.38
N GLN A 386 1.04 -11.10 -13.71
CA GLN A 386 1.58 -11.21 -15.06
C GLN A 386 1.48 -12.65 -15.59
N SER A 387 1.91 -13.67 -14.83
CA SER A 387 1.84 -15.06 -15.30
C SER A 387 0.42 -15.57 -15.50
N THR A 388 -0.52 -15.18 -14.63
CA THR A 388 -1.93 -15.59 -14.73
C THR A 388 -2.62 -14.95 -15.92
N HIS A 389 -2.28 -13.69 -16.25
CA HIS A 389 -2.90 -12.94 -17.32
C HIS A 389 -2.22 -13.17 -18.68
N GLU A 390 -0.90 -13.32 -18.75
CA GLU A 390 -0.19 -13.69 -19.99
C GLU A 390 -0.72 -15.01 -20.59
N TYR A 391 -1.03 -16.01 -19.75
CA TYR A 391 -1.66 -17.25 -20.21
C TYR A 391 -3.05 -17.03 -20.84
N ARG A 392 -3.84 -16.11 -20.27
CA ARG A 392 -5.18 -15.75 -20.77
C ARG A 392 -5.13 -14.88 -22.03
N LEU A 393 -4.07 -14.08 -22.18
CA LEU A 393 -3.82 -13.21 -23.34
C LEU A 393 -3.33 -13.98 -24.57
N CYS A 394 -2.58 -15.06 -24.39
CA CYS A 394 -1.98 -15.86 -25.47
C CYS A 394 -2.84 -17.04 -25.94
N SER A 395 -4.09 -17.16 -25.49
CA SER A 395 -4.98 -18.26 -25.86
C SER A 395 -6.00 -17.80 -26.92
N PRO A 396 -5.72 -17.93 -28.22
CA PRO A 396 -6.68 -17.61 -29.26
C PRO A 396 -7.70 -18.75 -29.33
N THR A 397 -8.74 -18.70 -28.51
CA THR A 397 -9.77 -19.72 -28.55
C THR A 397 -10.85 -19.30 -29.53
N SER A 398 -10.65 -19.74 -30.78
CA SER A 398 -11.70 -19.91 -31.80
C SER A 398 -13.01 -20.39 -31.15
N GLY A 399 -14.05 -19.55 -31.16
CA GLY A 399 -15.43 -20.00 -30.98
C GLY A 399 -16.32 -19.11 -30.10
N GLY A 400 -17.12 -18.28 -30.76
CA GLY A 400 -18.46 -17.85 -30.31
C GLY A 400 -18.57 -16.43 -29.74
N PRO A 401 -19.59 -15.65 -30.12
CA PRO A 401 -19.78 -14.23 -29.72
C PRO A 401 -20.03 -14.02 -28.22
N SER A 402 -20.27 -15.07 -27.42
CA SER A 402 -20.44 -14.97 -25.97
C SER A 402 -19.13 -14.96 -25.17
N LYS A 403 -17.97 -15.23 -25.81
CA LYS A 403 -16.65 -15.22 -25.14
C LYS A 403 -15.87 -13.90 -25.29
N ASP A 404 -16.22 -13.06 -26.26
CA ASP A 404 -15.51 -11.80 -26.55
C ASP A 404 -15.73 -10.73 -25.46
N GLU A 405 -16.93 -10.65 -24.88
CA GLU A 405 -17.20 -9.77 -23.72
C GLU A 405 -16.34 -10.15 -22.51
N SER A 406 -16.16 -11.46 -22.27
CA SER A 406 -15.35 -11.96 -21.16
C SER A 406 -13.86 -11.65 -21.31
N HIS A 407 -13.33 -11.56 -22.54
CA HIS A 407 -11.93 -11.22 -22.78
C HIS A 407 -11.67 -9.72 -22.55
N THR A 408 -12.53 -8.87 -23.10
CA THR A 408 -12.45 -7.41 -22.91
C THR A 408 -12.59 -7.03 -21.44
N GLU A 409 -13.50 -7.67 -20.70
CA GLU A 409 -13.64 -7.46 -19.27
C GLU A 409 -12.40 -7.91 -18.49
N SER A 410 -11.79 -9.04 -18.88
CA SER A 410 -10.54 -9.50 -18.28
C SER A 410 -9.37 -8.52 -18.52
N LEU A 411 -9.28 -7.90 -19.71
CA LEU A 411 -8.29 -6.88 -20.01
C LEU A 411 -8.48 -5.64 -19.14
N ARG A 412 -9.73 -5.18 -18.98
CA ARG A 412 -10.06 -4.03 -18.11
C ARG A 412 -9.70 -4.30 -16.66
N ARG A 413 -10.10 -5.45 -16.11
CA ARG A 413 -9.75 -5.84 -14.74
C ARG A 413 -8.23 -5.91 -14.53
N SER A 414 -7.48 -6.39 -15.52
CA SER A 414 -6.02 -6.41 -15.47
C SER A 414 -5.44 -4.99 -15.48
N LEU A 415 -5.96 -4.11 -16.34
CA LEU A 415 -5.55 -2.71 -16.38
C LEU A 415 -5.83 -1.99 -15.05
N ASP A 416 -7.02 -2.16 -14.49
CA ASP A 416 -7.41 -1.57 -13.19
C ASP A 416 -6.47 -2.06 -12.08
N TRP A 417 -6.18 -3.36 -12.04
CA TRP A 417 -5.24 -3.93 -11.08
C TRP A 417 -3.83 -3.32 -11.20
N VAL A 418 -3.32 -3.18 -12.43
CA VAL A 418 -1.98 -2.61 -12.67
C VAL A 418 -1.93 -1.13 -12.28
N LEU A 419 -3.01 -0.38 -12.51
CA LEU A 419 -3.09 1.02 -12.10
C LEU A 419 -3.09 1.16 -10.57
N LEU A 420 -3.86 0.33 -9.86
CA LEU A 420 -3.86 0.28 -8.39
C LEU A 420 -2.47 -0.11 -7.85
N PHE A 421 -1.86 -1.14 -8.42
CA PHE A 421 -0.51 -1.57 -8.07
C PHE A 421 0.52 -0.46 -8.29
N MET A 422 0.47 0.22 -9.44
CA MET A 422 1.40 1.28 -9.79
C MET A 422 1.26 2.48 -8.86
N HIS A 423 0.03 2.84 -8.47
CA HIS A 423 -0.19 3.91 -7.50
C HIS A 423 0.44 3.59 -6.15
N LEU A 424 0.20 2.38 -5.62
CA LEU A 424 0.79 1.92 -4.37
C LEU A 424 2.33 1.88 -4.45
N ALA A 425 2.89 1.27 -5.51
CA ALA A 425 4.33 1.16 -5.69
C ALA A 425 5.00 2.53 -5.82
N LYS A 426 4.34 3.52 -6.44
CA LYS A 426 4.87 4.87 -6.60
C LYS A 426 5.01 5.57 -5.26
N GLU A 427 3.98 5.52 -4.43
CA GLU A 427 4.00 6.15 -3.11
C GLU A 427 5.06 5.53 -2.18
N LEU A 428 5.18 4.20 -2.21
CA LEU A 428 6.22 3.48 -1.47
C LEU A 428 7.61 3.87 -1.97
N ASN A 429 7.79 3.98 -3.28
CA ASN A 429 9.06 4.40 -3.88
C ASN A 429 9.41 5.85 -3.53
N GLU A 430 8.43 6.76 -3.50
CA GLU A 430 8.63 8.15 -3.09
C GLU A 430 9.16 8.23 -1.66
N THR A 431 8.54 7.50 -0.73
CA THR A 431 8.97 7.44 0.68
C THR A 431 10.37 6.85 0.80
N LEU A 432 10.62 5.69 0.18
CA LEU A 432 11.92 5.02 0.23
C LEU A 432 13.02 5.85 -0.42
N SER A 433 12.72 6.55 -1.51
CA SER A 433 13.66 7.46 -2.18
C SER A 433 14.05 8.63 -1.29
N LYS A 434 13.08 9.24 -0.59
CA LYS A 434 13.37 10.28 0.42
C LYS A 434 14.24 9.74 1.55
N THR A 435 13.98 8.52 2.03
CA THR A 435 14.79 7.87 3.06
C THR A 435 16.21 7.64 2.55
N VAL A 436 16.42 6.96 1.42
CA VAL A 436 17.77 6.72 0.88
C VAL A 436 18.53 8.05 0.72
N LYS A 437 17.90 9.08 0.14
CA LYS A 437 18.51 10.40 -0.06
C LYS A 437 18.92 11.08 1.26
N SER A 438 18.10 10.96 2.30
CA SER A 438 18.37 11.62 3.59
C SER A 438 19.54 10.98 4.35
N TYR A 439 19.79 9.70 4.12
CA TYR A 439 20.83 8.93 4.81
C TYR A 439 22.09 8.73 3.96
N GLU A 440 22.01 8.94 2.65
CA GLU A 440 23.13 8.84 1.72
C GLU A 440 24.37 9.64 2.16
N PRO A 441 24.28 10.90 2.62
CA PRO A 441 25.46 11.67 3.04
C PRO A 441 26.26 11.00 4.16
N PHE A 442 25.58 10.26 5.04
CA PHE A 442 26.18 9.54 6.15
C PHE A 442 26.68 8.15 5.74
N CYS A 443 25.90 7.41 4.95
CA CYS A 443 26.23 6.03 4.60
C CYS A 443 27.20 5.93 3.40
N SER A 444 26.95 6.62 2.28
CA SER A 444 27.75 6.48 1.03
C SER A 444 29.24 6.84 1.17
N LYS A 445 29.63 7.45 2.30
CA LYS A 445 30.99 7.89 2.60
C LYS A 445 31.47 7.20 3.87
N GLN A 446 32.17 6.07 3.75
CA GLN A 446 33.13 5.70 4.80
C GLN A 446 34.28 6.73 4.82
N ALA A 447 34.02 7.81 5.57
CA ALA A 447 34.90 8.37 6.58
C ALA A 447 36.11 9.21 6.13
N GLY A 448 35.81 10.46 5.76
CA GLY A 448 36.75 11.57 5.78
C GLY A 448 36.11 12.95 5.93
N GLY A 449 34.78 13.06 5.93
CA GLY A 449 34.07 14.35 6.01
C GLY A 449 33.11 14.37 7.18
N CYS A 450 33.33 15.29 8.11
CA CYS A 450 32.41 15.57 9.21
C CYS A 450 30.98 15.79 8.67
N VAL A 451 30.00 15.01 9.12
CA VAL A 451 28.59 15.30 8.86
C VAL A 451 28.11 16.20 9.99
N GLY A 452 27.75 17.45 9.66
CA GLY A 452 27.37 18.48 10.64
C GLY A 452 28.40 18.74 11.74
N GLY A 453 29.68 18.67 11.38
CA GLY A 453 30.79 18.89 12.31
C GLY A 453 31.18 17.67 13.15
N LEU A 454 30.54 16.52 12.94
CA LEU A 454 30.77 15.29 13.69
C LEU A 454 31.42 14.20 12.83
N SER A 455 32.42 13.51 13.38
CA SER A 455 33.02 12.31 12.78
C SER A 455 32.98 11.17 13.78
N PHE A 456 32.51 10.01 13.32
CA PHE A 456 32.60 8.76 14.06
C PHE A 456 33.91 8.05 13.73
N PRO A 457 34.48 7.22 14.64
CA PRO A 457 35.74 6.55 14.38
C PRO A 457 35.48 5.44 13.37
N HIS A 458 36.33 5.31 12.35
CA HIS A 458 36.23 4.21 11.36
C HIS A 458 36.23 2.83 12.02
N ALA A 459 36.85 2.70 13.19
CA ALA A 459 36.91 1.48 13.98
C ALA A 459 35.60 1.14 14.72
N ASN A 460 34.56 1.98 14.66
CA ASN A 460 33.29 1.69 15.33
C ASN A 460 32.61 0.48 14.68
N LYS A 461 32.33 -0.54 15.50
CA LYS A 461 31.80 -1.84 15.07
C LYS A 461 30.39 -1.77 14.47
N SER A 462 29.66 -0.68 14.69
CA SER A 462 28.30 -0.50 14.17
C SER A 462 28.28 0.02 12.74
N LEU A 463 29.27 0.83 12.33
CA LEU A 463 29.29 1.49 11.01
C LEU A 463 29.25 0.50 9.83
N PRO A 464 30.01 -0.61 9.80
CA PRO A 464 29.91 -1.58 8.70
C PRO A 464 28.54 -2.25 8.61
N SER A 465 27.89 -2.47 9.76
CA SER A 465 26.52 -3.03 9.78
C SER A 465 25.50 -2.04 9.25
N ILE A 466 25.61 -0.77 9.66
CA ILE A 466 24.75 0.31 9.15
C ILE A 466 24.92 0.46 7.64
N GLN A 467 26.17 0.44 7.14
CA GLN A 467 26.43 0.52 5.71
C GLN A 467 25.77 -0.63 4.95
N LYS A 468 25.95 -1.86 5.45
CA LYS A 468 25.31 -3.03 4.85
C LYS A 468 23.78 -2.88 4.79
N THR A 469 23.16 -2.42 5.87
CA THR A 469 21.71 -2.16 5.91
C THR A 469 21.29 -1.06 4.92
N PHE A 470 22.11 -0.02 4.76
CA PHE A 470 21.86 1.02 3.76
C PHE A 470 21.94 0.46 2.33
N ASP A 471 22.94 -0.35 2.02
CA ASP A 471 23.09 -0.99 0.71
C ASP A 471 21.90 -1.92 0.40
N GLU A 472 21.43 -2.68 1.38
CA GLU A 472 20.23 -3.52 1.27
C GLU A 472 18.97 -2.67 1.01
N LEU A 473 18.85 -1.51 1.65
CA LEU A 473 17.74 -0.57 1.43
C LEU A 473 17.79 0.05 0.03
N CYS A 474 18.98 0.41 -0.48
CA CYS A 474 19.19 0.86 -1.86
C CYS A 474 18.73 -0.21 -2.86
N GLN A 475 19.04 -1.49 -2.62
CA GLN A 475 18.57 -2.59 -3.47
C GLN A 475 17.04 -2.74 -3.46
N GLN A 476 16.38 -2.48 -2.33
CA GLN A 476 14.90 -2.46 -2.27
C GLN A 476 14.34 -1.32 -3.14
N LYS A 477 14.95 -0.13 -3.09
CA LYS A 477 14.58 1.01 -3.94
C LYS A 477 14.74 0.68 -5.42
N GLU A 478 15.89 0.17 -5.83
CA GLU A 478 16.13 -0.24 -7.22
C GLU A 478 15.12 -1.30 -7.68
N THR A 479 14.75 -2.23 -6.80
CA THR A 479 13.70 -3.21 -7.10
C THR A 479 12.35 -2.55 -7.33
N LEU A 480 11.96 -1.55 -6.55
CA LEU A 480 10.73 -0.78 -6.76
C LEU A 480 10.76 0.03 -8.05
N ASP A 481 11.88 0.70 -8.36
CA ASP A 481 12.07 1.45 -9.62
C ASP A 481 11.87 0.51 -10.82
N HIS A 482 12.50 -0.66 -10.80
CA HIS A 482 12.31 -1.67 -11.85
C HIS A 482 10.88 -2.20 -11.95
N LEU A 483 10.18 -2.36 -10.82
CA LEU A 483 8.77 -2.77 -10.83
C LEU A 483 7.89 -1.69 -11.45
N LEU A 484 8.12 -0.41 -11.13
CA LEU A 484 7.40 0.72 -11.70
C LEU A 484 7.61 0.80 -13.22
N ASP A 485 8.85 0.67 -13.70
CA ASP A 485 9.16 0.65 -15.13
C ASP A 485 8.41 -0.48 -15.86
N ARG A 486 8.41 -1.68 -15.26
CA ARG A 486 7.66 -2.82 -15.81
C ARG A 486 6.16 -2.61 -15.79
N CYS A 487 5.61 -2.02 -14.75
CA CYS A 487 4.18 -1.68 -14.68
C CYS A 487 3.81 -0.68 -15.78
N ALA A 488 4.64 0.34 -16.02
CA ALA A 488 4.41 1.32 -17.07
C ALA A 488 4.43 0.68 -18.47
N GLN A 489 5.35 -0.26 -18.72
CA GLN A 489 5.39 -1.02 -19.97
C GLN A 489 4.14 -1.90 -20.13
N TYR A 490 3.77 -2.64 -19.08
CA TYR A 490 2.63 -3.54 -19.09
C TYR A 490 1.29 -2.80 -19.26
N THR A 491 1.16 -1.62 -18.64
CA THR A 491 0.00 -0.73 -18.82
C THR A 491 -0.18 -0.33 -20.28
N LYS A 492 0.90 0.06 -20.97
CA LYS A 492 0.85 0.42 -22.39
C LYS A 492 0.45 -0.76 -23.27
N GLU A 493 0.95 -1.96 -22.95
CA GLU A 493 0.58 -3.19 -23.67
C GLU A 493 -0.92 -3.51 -23.51
N LEU A 494 -1.45 -3.44 -22.29
CA LEU A 494 -2.86 -3.68 -22.01
C LEU A 494 -3.76 -2.65 -22.69
N GLN A 495 -3.39 -1.37 -22.66
CA GLN A 495 -4.12 -0.30 -23.36
C GLN A 495 -4.15 -0.54 -24.87
N PHE A 496 -3.00 -0.87 -25.47
CA PHE A 496 -2.91 -1.17 -26.89
C PHE A 496 -3.81 -2.36 -27.29
N LYS A 497 -3.80 -3.44 -26.48
CA LYS A 497 -4.67 -4.60 -26.69
C LYS A 497 -6.15 -4.24 -26.57
N LEU A 498 -6.51 -3.43 -25.57
CA LEU A 498 -7.88 -2.97 -25.37
C LEU A 498 -8.36 -2.11 -26.56
N ASP A 499 -7.52 -1.21 -27.06
CA ASP A 499 -7.84 -0.37 -28.23
C ASP A 499 -8.02 -1.20 -29.50
N LEU A 500 -7.21 -2.25 -29.68
CA LEU A 500 -7.37 -3.21 -30.79
C LEU A 500 -8.70 -3.96 -30.70
N GLU A 501 -9.07 -4.47 -29.53
CA GLU A 501 -10.35 -5.17 -29.31
C GLU A 501 -11.55 -4.25 -29.56
N VAL A 502 -11.54 -3.03 -29.03
CA VAL A 502 -12.61 -2.04 -29.26
C VAL A 502 -12.76 -1.74 -30.74
N ARG A 503 -11.64 -1.63 -31.48
CA ARG A 503 -11.66 -1.39 -32.92
C ARG A 503 -12.21 -2.59 -33.69
N GLU A 504 -11.85 -3.81 -33.30
CA GLU A 504 -12.35 -5.03 -33.93
C GLU A 504 -13.86 -5.21 -33.70
N ILE A 505 -14.33 -5.02 -32.48
CA ILE A 505 -15.77 -5.02 -32.16
C ILE A 505 -16.50 -3.96 -32.98
N GLY A 506 -15.95 -2.75 -33.10
CA GLY A 506 -16.50 -1.69 -33.94
C GLY A 506 -16.61 -2.09 -35.41
N ASN A 507 -15.57 -2.73 -35.97
CA ASN A 507 -15.56 -3.23 -37.34
C ASN A 507 -16.62 -4.33 -37.55
N GLN A 508 -16.75 -5.26 -36.60
CA GLN A 508 -17.75 -6.33 -36.65
C GLN A 508 -19.17 -5.76 -36.58
N GLN A 509 -19.43 -4.77 -35.72
CA GLN A 509 -20.73 -4.12 -35.64
C GLN A 509 -21.09 -3.38 -36.93
N ILE A 510 -20.14 -2.69 -37.56
CA ILE A 510 -20.32 -2.07 -38.88
C ILE A 510 -20.68 -3.14 -39.91
N ARG A 511 -19.98 -4.28 -39.92
CA ARG A 511 -20.27 -5.39 -40.83
C ARG A 511 -21.67 -5.96 -40.62
N LEU A 512 -22.08 -6.22 -39.37
CA LEU A 512 -23.41 -6.72 -39.04
C LEU A 512 -24.51 -5.70 -39.43
N ALA A 513 -24.27 -4.41 -39.21
CA ALA A 513 -25.19 -3.35 -39.65
C ALA A 513 -25.32 -3.30 -41.18
N LEU A 514 -24.21 -3.50 -41.91
CA LEU A 514 -24.23 -3.61 -43.37
C LEU A 514 -24.98 -4.85 -43.86
N GLU A 515 -24.80 -6.00 -43.20
CA GLU A 515 -25.51 -7.25 -43.53
C GLU A 515 -27.01 -7.15 -43.22
N ALA A 516 -27.39 -6.61 -42.06
CA ALA A 516 -28.78 -6.34 -41.70
C ALA A 516 -29.45 -5.36 -42.69
N ASN A 517 -28.73 -4.31 -43.11
CA ASN A 517 -29.21 -3.40 -44.13
C ASN A 517 -29.40 -4.09 -45.49
N ARG A 518 -28.53 -5.01 -45.90
CA ARG A 518 -28.74 -5.81 -47.12
C ARG A 518 -29.96 -6.71 -47.01
N PHE A 519 -30.12 -7.39 -45.88
CA PHE A 519 -31.27 -8.27 -45.64
C PHE A 519 -32.59 -7.49 -45.62
N ASN A 520 -32.62 -6.34 -44.93
CA ASN A 520 -33.78 -5.44 -44.91
C ASN A 520 -34.10 -4.90 -46.31
N LYS A 521 -33.10 -4.54 -47.11
CA LYS A 521 -33.31 -4.17 -48.53
C LYS A 521 -33.93 -5.31 -49.34
N GLY A 522 -33.45 -6.54 -49.14
CA GLY A 522 -34.00 -7.74 -49.78
C GLY A 522 -35.44 -8.03 -49.36
N LEU A 523 -35.74 -7.98 -48.06
CA LEU A 523 -37.09 -8.15 -47.54
C LEU A 523 -38.04 -7.05 -48.01
N ALA A 524 -37.61 -5.78 -48.02
CA ALA A 524 -38.40 -4.67 -48.54
C ALA A 524 -38.75 -4.90 -50.03
N TRP A 525 -37.79 -5.40 -50.80
CA TRP A 525 -38.00 -5.76 -52.20
C TRP A 525 -39.02 -6.90 -52.37
N ILE A 526 -38.92 -7.97 -51.56
CA ILE A 526 -39.88 -9.09 -51.57
C ILE A 526 -41.28 -8.63 -51.13
N MET A 527 -41.38 -7.82 -50.08
CA MET A 527 -42.65 -7.25 -49.61
C MET A 527 -43.31 -6.38 -50.69
N MET A 528 -42.53 -5.58 -51.42
CA MET A 528 -43.03 -4.71 -52.48
C MET A 528 -43.52 -5.50 -53.70
N ILE A 529 -42.82 -6.55 -54.14
CA ILE A 529 -43.13 -7.27 -55.39
C ILE A 529 -44.10 -8.44 -55.19
N CYS A 530 -44.01 -9.14 -54.07
CA CYS A 530 -44.78 -10.37 -53.85
C CYS A 530 -45.98 -10.13 -52.93
N VAL A 531 -45.76 -9.48 -51.79
CA VAL A 531 -46.79 -9.40 -50.73
C VAL A 531 -47.78 -8.26 -50.99
N THR A 532 -47.29 -7.07 -51.37
CA THR A 532 -48.13 -5.90 -51.61
C THR A 532 -49.15 -6.12 -52.75
N PRO A 533 -48.77 -6.70 -53.91
CA PRO A 533 -49.70 -6.97 -54.99
C PRO A 533 -50.79 -7.99 -54.63
N VAL A 534 -50.43 -9.01 -53.84
CA VAL A 534 -51.37 -10.02 -53.33
C VAL A 534 -52.33 -9.39 -52.33
N ALA A 535 -51.84 -8.59 -51.39
CA ALA A 535 -52.67 -7.92 -50.39
C ALA A 535 -53.63 -6.89 -51.02
N LEU A 536 -53.14 -6.10 -51.99
CA LEU A 536 -53.97 -5.15 -52.74
C LEU A 536 -55.02 -5.85 -53.59
N SER A 537 -54.64 -6.93 -54.29
CA SER A 537 -55.61 -7.73 -55.06
C SER A 537 -56.64 -8.36 -54.14
N SER A 538 -56.23 -8.91 -53.00
CA SER A 538 -57.15 -9.48 -52.01
C SER A 538 -58.12 -8.42 -51.47
N SER A 539 -57.61 -7.21 -51.19
CA SER A 539 -58.42 -6.09 -50.73
C SER A 539 -59.45 -5.65 -51.77
N VAL A 540 -59.06 -5.54 -53.04
CA VAL A 540 -59.97 -5.20 -54.16
C VAL A 540 -61.06 -6.25 -54.34
N PHE A 541 -60.73 -7.53 -54.22
CA PHE A 541 -61.70 -8.64 -54.34
C PHE A 541 -62.56 -8.86 -53.09
N SER A 542 -62.15 -8.32 -51.94
CA SER A 542 -62.95 -8.32 -50.70
C SER A 542 -63.98 -7.18 -50.66
N MET A 543 -63.84 -6.16 -51.52
CA MET A 543 -64.82 -5.08 -51.63
C MET A 543 -66.15 -5.59 -52.20
N ARG A 544 -67.27 -5.03 -51.72
CA ARG A 544 -68.61 -5.38 -52.22
C ARG A 544 -68.71 -5.03 -53.72
N PRO A 545 -69.33 -5.89 -54.55
CA PRO A 545 -69.33 -5.76 -56.01
C PRO A 545 -70.02 -4.49 -56.53
N THR A 546 -70.72 -3.75 -55.69
CA THR A 546 -71.34 -2.45 -56.01
C THR A 546 -70.33 -1.32 -56.22
N VAL A 547 -69.07 -1.48 -55.77
CA VAL A 547 -68.06 -0.41 -55.78
C VAL A 547 -67.17 -0.46 -57.03
N ILE A 548 -66.91 -1.64 -57.60
CA ILE A 548 -66.07 -1.82 -58.81
C ILE A 548 -66.76 -2.81 -59.75
N PRO A 549 -67.69 -2.37 -60.61
CA PRO A 549 -68.53 -3.27 -61.42
C PRO A 549 -67.81 -3.90 -62.63
N PHE A 550 -66.55 -3.53 -62.89
CA PHE A 550 -65.82 -3.91 -64.11
C PHE A 550 -64.88 -5.11 -63.94
N ILE A 551 -64.68 -5.64 -62.72
CA ILE A 551 -63.78 -6.76 -62.45
C ILE A 551 -64.61 -7.98 -62.02
N PRO A 552 -64.69 -9.05 -62.82
CA PRO A 552 -65.37 -10.29 -62.43
C PRO A 552 -64.67 -10.94 -61.23
N SER A 553 -65.42 -11.38 -60.22
CA SER A 553 -64.91 -12.07 -59.03
C SER A 553 -64.53 -13.54 -59.31
N THR A 554 -63.75 -13.79 -60.36
CA THR A 554 -63.24 -15.13 -60.68
C THR A 554 -61.76 -15.23 -60.30
N PHE A 555 -61.32 -16.45 -59.92
CA PHE A 555 -59.94 -16.71 -59.53
C PHE A 555 -58.92 -16.27 -60.59
N GLY A 556 -59.25 -16.42 -61.88
CA GLY A 556 -58.39 -15.98 -62.98
C GLY A 556 -58.14 -14.48 -63.01
N TRP A 557 -59.15 -13.65 -62.69
CA TRP A 557 -58.99 -12.20 -62.62
C TRP A 557 -58.17 -11.74 -61.41
N PHE A 558 -58.25 -12.46 -60.29
CA PHE A 558 -57.39 -12.22 -59.12
C PHE A 558 -55.91 -12.45 -59.46
N VAL A 559 -55.60 -13.55 -60.15
CA VAL A 559 -54.23 -13.87 -60.60
C VAL A 559 -53.74 -12.82 -61.60
N ALA A 560 -54.59 -12.40 -62.55
CA ALA A 560 -54.24 -11.38 -63.54
C ALA A 560 -53.96 -10.00 -62.90
N LEU A 561 -54.79 -9.58 -61.93
CA LEU A 561 -54.58 -8.31 -61.21
C LEU A 561 -53.32 -8.34 -60.36
N THR A 562 -53.07 -9.46 -59.68
CA THR A 562 -51.83 -9.66 -58.89
C THR A 562 -50.60 -9.56 -59.79
N ALA A 563 -50.61 -10.25 -60.95
CA ALA A 563 -49.51 -10.21 -61.91
C ALA A 563 -49.27 -8.80 -62.48
N MET A 564 -50.34 -8.05 -62.80
CA MET A 564 -50.26 -6.67 -63.27
C MET A 564 -49.68 -5.74 -62.21
N LEU A 565 -50.12 -5.84 -60.96
CA LEU A 565 -49.61 -5.02 -59.85
C LEU A 565 -48.15 -5.36 -59.51
N SER A 566 -47.76 -6.64 -59.55
CA SER A 566 -46.36 -7.07 -59.42
C SER A 566 -45.49 -6.53 -60.56
N PHE A 567 -45.98 -6.56 -61.79
CA PHE A 567 -45.27 -6.01 -62.95
C PHE A 567 -45.13 -4.49 -62.88
N ALA A 568 -46.18 -3.78 -62.47
CA ALA A 568 -46.13 -2.34 -62.22
C ALA A 568 -45.13 -1.99 -61.11
N GLY A 569 -45.14 -2.74 -59.99
CA GLY A 569 -44.16 -2.58 -58.91
C GLY A 569 -42.72 -2.80 -59.37
N PHE A 570 -42.50 -3.81 -60.23
CA PHE A 570 -41.19 -4.07 -60.85
C PHE A 570 -40.76 -2.94 -61.79
N LEU A 571 -41.66 -2.40 -62.62
CA LEU A 571 -41.38 -1.27 -63.50
C LEU A 571 -41.05 0.01 -62.72
N VAL A 572 -41.81 0.31 -61.67
CA VAL A 572 -41.54 1.48 -60.80
C VAL A 572 -40.19 1.33 -60.11
N SER A 573 -39.89 0.14 -59.57
CA SER A 573 -38.58 -0.14 -58.98
C SER A 573 -37.46 0.05 -60.01
N THR A 574 -37.55 -0.59 -61.17
CA THR A 574 -36.48 -0.53 -62.18
C THR A 574 -36.29 0.87 -62.75
N THR A 575 -37.36 1.61 -63.03
CA THR A 575 -37.28 2.99 -63.53
C THR A 575 -36.74 3.97 -62.47
N TRP A 576 -37.15 3.85 -61.21
CA TRP A 576 -36.63 4.67 -60.11
C TRP A 576 -35.15 4.38 -59.81
N PHE A 577 -34.73 3.12 -59.83
CA PHE A 577 -33.33 2.74 -59.63
C PHE A 577 -32.42 3.07 -60.82
N CYS A 578 -32.95 3.12 -62.05
CA CYS A 578 -32.18 3.52 -63.24
C CYS A 578 -31.73 4.99 -63.22
N CYS A 579 -32.34 5.85 -62.39
CA CYS A 579 -32.00 7.25 -62.22
C CYS A 579 -30.82 7.52 -61.27
N TRP A 580 -30.32 6.49 -60.54
CA TRP A 580 -29.12 6.62 -59.68
C TRP A 580 -27.91 5.91 -60.31
N PRO A 581 -26.95 6.64 -60.88
CA PRO A 581 -25.85 6.06 -61.65
C PRO A 581 -24.91 5.14 -60.84
N GLU A 582 -24.80 5.32 -59.52
CA GLU A 582 -23.97 4.46 -58.65
C GLU A 582 -24.53 3.04 -58.45
N VAL A 583 -25.84 2.84 -58.62
CA VAL A 583 -26.48 1.51 -58.43
C VAL A 583 -26.33 0.62 -59.68
N LYS A 584 -26.12 1.22 -60.86
CA LYS A 584 -26.01 0.49 -62.14
C LYS A 584 -24.91 -0.57 -62.14
N ALA A 585 -23.78 -0.31 -61.48
CA ALA A 585 -22.65 -1.23 -61.41
C ALA A 585 -22.95 -2.48 -60.55
N ALA A 586 -23.64 -2.32 -59.42
CA ALA A 586 -23.99 -3.43 -58.52
C ALA A 586 -25.13 -4.31 -59.07
N THR A 587 -26.11 -3.71 -59.76
CA THR A 587 -27.20 -4.47 -60.39
C THR A 587 -26.73 -5.32 -61.56
N PHE A 588 -25.71 -4.88 -62.32
CA PHE A 588 -25.19 -5.64 -63.46
C PHE A 588 -24.60 -7.00 -63.03
N GLN A 589 -23.94 -7.04 -61.86
CA GLN A 589 -23.37 -8.28 -61.31
C GLN A 589 -24.46 -9.26 -60.83
N HIS A 590 -25.58 -8.75 -60.29
CA HIS A 590 -26.76 -9.56 -59.94
C HIS A 590 -27.52 -10.08 -61.16
N TYR A 591 -27.64 -9.30 -62.24
CA TYR A 591 -28.28 -9.74 -63.49
C TYR A 591 -27.52 -10.90 -64.15
N CYS A 592 -26.19 -10.93 -64.07
CA CYS A 592 -25.39 -12.05 -64.57
C CYS A 592 -25.68 -13.36 -63.83
N VAL A 593 -25.77 -13.33 -62.49
CA VAL A 593 -26.06 -14.51 -61.66
C VAL A 593 -27.50 -15.00 -61.84
N LEU A 594 -28.48 -14.08 -61.89
CA LEU A 594 -29.88 -14.45 -62.15
C LEU A 594 -30.08 -15.02 -63.56
N SER A 595 -29.36 -14.51 -64.57
CA SER A 595 -29.39 -15.07 -65.93
C SER A 595 -28.83 -16.50 -65.98
N GLY A 596 -27.87 -16.83 -65.11
CA GLY A 596 -27.35 -18.18 -64.94
C GLY A 596 -28.37 -19.13 -64.32
N LEU A 597 -29.06 -18.68 -63.26
CA LEU A 597 -30.09 -19.47 -62.58
C LEU A 597 -31.35 -19.67 -63.43
N MET A 598 -31.74 -18.69 -64.25
CA MET A 598 -32.84 -18.87 -65.21
C MET A 598 -32.47 -19.87 -66.33
N ARG A 599 -31.22 -19.90 -66.78
CA ARG A 599 -30.78 -20.89 -67.80
C ARG A 599 -30.83 -22.32 -67.28
N THR A 600 -30.47 -22.56 -66.02
CA THR A 600 -30.57 -23.90 -65.42
C THR A 600 -32.02 -24.31 -65.17
N THR A 601 -32.88 -23.38 -64.75
CA THR A 601 -34.30 -23.68 -64.52
C THR A 601 -35.03 -23.98 -65.84
N VAL A 602 -34.74 -23.25 -66.92
CA VAL A 602 -35.30 -23.53 -68.26
C VAL A 602 -34.77 -24.87 -68.80
N ALA A 603 -33.50 -25.21 -68.58
CA ALA A 603 -32.96 -26.51 -69.00
C ALA A 603 -33.65 -27.70 -68.30
N VAL A 604 -33.86 -27.61 -66.99
CA VAL A 604 -34.57 -28.65 -66.22
C VAL A 604 -36.03 -28.79 -66.66
N THR A 605 -36.69 -27.67 -66.97
CA THR A 605 -38.10 -27.67 -67.41
C THR A 605 -38.24 -28.25 -68.83
N VAL A 606 -37.30 -27.97 -69.73
CA VAL A 606 -37.27 -28.56 -71.09
C VAL A 606 -37.00 -30.07 -71.03
N GLN A 607 -36.13 -30.52 -70.12
CA GLN A 607 -35.81 -31.93 -69.95
C GLN A 607 -36.99 -32.73 -69.37
N TYR A 608 -37.77 -32.12 -68.46
CA TYR A 608 -39.02 -32.71 -67.95
C TYR A 608 -40.13 -32.78 -69.02
N CYS A 609 -40.25 -31.76 -69.86
CA CYS A 609 -41.21 -31.75 -70.97
C CYS A 609 -40.87 -32.80 -72.05
N CYS A 610 -39.58 -33.02 -72.35
CA CYS A 610 -39.16 -34.06 -73.28
C CYS A 610 -39.42 -35.48 -72.74
N ALA A 611 -39.27 -35.70 -71.44
CA ALA A 611 -39.57 -36.99 -70.79
C ALA A 611 -41.08 -37.33 -70.82
N LEU A 612 -41.94 -36.33 -70.67
CA LEU A 612 -43.41 -36.51 -70.72
C LEU A 612 -43.94 -36.80 -72.14
N SER A 613 -43.29 -36.30 -73.19
CA SER A 613 -43.66 -36.59 -74.58
C SER A 613 -43.30 -38.01 -75.08
N GLY A 614 -42.45 -38.74 -74.34
CA GLY A 614 -42.07 -40.12 -74.68
C GLY A 614 -43.03 -41.21 -74.16
N LEU A 615 -43.95 -40.86 -73.27
CA LEU A 615 -44.82 -41.82 -72.55
C LEU A 615 -46.10 -42.23 -73.29
N PHE A 616 -46.36 -41.71 -74.49
CA PHE A 616 -47.51 -42.08 -75.33
C PHE A 616 -47.09 -42.89 -76.58
N ARG A 617 -46.46 -44.06 -76.37
CA ARG A 617 -46.42 -45.14 -77.38
C ARG A 617 -46.21 -46.51 -76.70
N VAL A 618 -47.30 -47.27 -76.63
CA VAL A 618 -47.43 -48.69 -76.25
C VAL A 618 -48.52 -49.24 -77.19
N PRO A 619 -48.61 -50.53 -77.61
CA PRO A 619 -47.95 -51.80 -77.16
C PRO A 619 -47.29 -52.59 -78.33
N GLN A 620 -46.67 -53.79 -78.22
CA GLN A 620 -47.21 -55.06 -77.69
C GLN A 620 -46.16 -56.22 -77.65
N GLN A 621 -46.11 -56.91 -76.50
CA GLN A 621 -45.81 -58.33 -76.19
C GLN A 621 -44.62 -59.13 -76.79
N LEU A 622 -43.81 -59.74 -75.91
CA LEU A 622 -43.66 -61.22 -75.69
C LEU A 622 -42.80 -61.46 -74.42
N ARG A 623 -43.35 -61.97 -73.31
CA ARG A 623 -43.34 -63.37 -72.81
C ARG A 623 -41.95 -63.99 -72.54
N ASN A 624 -41.55 -64.10 -71.27
CA ASN A 624 -41.19 -65.35 -70.57
C ASN A 624 -40.63 -65.10 -69.15
N ASP A 625 -40.78 -66.15 -68.33
CA ASP A 625 -40.84 -66.27 -66.87
C ASP A 625 -39.45 -66.56 -66.22
N PRO A 626 -39.31 -66.95 -64.92
CA PRO A 626 -38.33 -66.37 -64.00
C PRO A 626 -37.34 -67.41 -63.44
N THR A 627 -36.36 -66.94 -62.67
CA THR A 627 -35.46 -67.65 -61.72
C THR A 627 -34.34 -66.66 -61.40
N ASP A 628 -33.71 -66.55 -60.24
CA ASP A 628 -33.79 -67.06 -58.88
C ASP A 628 -32.54 -66.46 -58.21
N GLU A 629 -32.54 -66.36 -56.88
CA GLU A 629 -31.33 -66.23 -56.01
C GLU A 629 -30.40 -65.00 -56.21
N ASP A 630 -30.18 -64.23 -55.14
CA ASP A 630 -29.12 -64.65 -54.23
C ASP A 630 -29.10 -63.87 -52.90
N PHE A 631 -28.64 -64.60 -51.90
CA PHE A 631 -28.48 -64.29 -50.49
C PHE A 631 -27.30 -63.33 -50.22
N GLY A 632 -27.31 -62.69 -49.05
CA GLY A 632 -26.10 -62.00 -48.57
C GLY A 632 -26.23 -61.25 -47.24
N ASN A 633 -26.65 -61.94 -46.19
CA ASN A 633 -26.50 -61.52 -44.79
C ASN A 633 -25.04 -61.20 -44.43
N LEU A 634 -24.81 -60.24 -43.51
CA LEU A 634 -24.22 -60.54 -42.18
C LEU A 634 -24.02 -59.28 -41.30
N ALA A 635 -24.61 -59.39 -40.10
CA ALA A 635 -24.17 -59.02 -38.74
C ALA A 635 -23.70 -57.57 -38.44
N ALA A 636 -24.27 -56.82 -37.49
CA ALA A 636 -24.63 -57.05 -36.07
C ALA A 636 -23.46 -56.91 -35.07
N ALA A 637 -23.52 -55.85 -34.25
CA ALA A 637 -23.18 -55.74 -32.81
C ALA A 637 -23.06 -54.22 -32.50
N ALA A 638 -23.98 -53.52 -31.82
CA ALA A 638 -24.60 -53.66 -30.50
C ALA A 638 -23.69 -53.34 -29.30
N ASN A 639 -24.17 -52.36 -28.52
CA ASN A 639 -23.93 -52.03 -27.10
C ASN A 639 -22.71 -51.13 -26.79
N SER A 640 -22.82 -49.84 -26.39
CA SER A 640 -23.59 -49.14 -25.33
C SER A 640 -23.00 -49.34 -23.91
N PRO A 641 -23.32 -48.51 -22.88
CA PRO A 641 -22.37 -47.54 -22.30
C PRO A 641 -22.17 -47.69 -20.77
N VAL A 642 -21.19 -46.97 -20.20
CA VAL A 642 -21.19 -46.39 -18.85
C VAL A 642 -20.46 -45.06 -18.90
#